data_AF-A0A3E0HF05-F1
#
_entry.id   AF-A0A3E0HF05-F1
#
_cell.length_a   1.000
_cell.length_b   1.000
_cell.length_c   1.000
_cell.angle_alpha   90.00
_cell.angle_beta   90.00
_cell.angle_gamma   90.00
#
_symmetry.space_group_name_H-M   'P 1'
#
loop_
_entity.id
_entity.type
_entity.pdbx_description
1 polymer ?
#
loop_
_entity_poly.entity_id
_entity_poly.type
_entity_poly.pdbx_seq_one_letter_code
_entity_poly.pdbx_strand_id
1 'polypeptide(L)'
;MIVTTETTITITPPHGLFLPTSFSEHIGRQVRVQGLDHRYEHTLTGVQVADDGARATLTIQTRPPHRIEVQHYLAVLNDAPHANIRVVHADTGEQLAEARLHAPLAVGAEVLVAGDPHTVVEAGWPSRDPDTGASTADVDQQLVLVRPVLELPDVQFDLPAGS
;
A
#
# COMPACT_ATOMS: atom_id res chain seq x y z
N MET A 1 -7.79 -14.35 6.81
CA MET A 1 -8.66 -13.37 7.51
C MET A 1 -7.97 -12.03 7.43
N ILE A 2 -8.52 -11.04 6.71
CA ILE A 2 -7.91 -9.71 6.62
C ILE A 2 -8.26 -8.96 7.90
N VAL A 3 -7.25 -8.63 8.72
CA VAL A 3 -7.46 -7.82 9.91
C VAL A 3 -7.71 -6.38 9.44
N THR A 4 -8.90 -5.89 9.74
CA THR A 4 -9.28 -4.50 9.51
C THR A 4 -9.22 -3.78 10.85
N THR A 5 -8.66 -2.58 10.90
CA THR A 5 -8.60 -1.77 12.12
C THR A 5 -9.51 -0.56 11.94
N GLU A 6 -10.37 -0.31 12.91
CA GLU A 6 -11.17 0.91 12.97
C GLU A 6 -10.47 1.93 13.86
N THR A 7 -10.42 3.19 13.44
CA THR A 7 -9.77 4.28 14.17
C THR A 7 -10.65 5.52 14.12
N THR A 8 -10.76 6.20 15.26
CA THR A 8 -11.56 7.41 15.39
C THR A 8 -10.64 8.63 15.49
N ILE A 9 -10.91 9.66 14.70
CA ILE A 9 -10.13 10.90 14.66
C ILE A 9 -11.05 12.09 14.89
N THR A 10 -10.72 12.93 15.87
CA THR A 10 -11.45 14.18 16.11
C THR A 10 -10.72 15.34 15.44
N ILE A 11 -11.44 16.08 14.61
CA ILE A 11 -10.96 17.29 13.93
C ILE A 11 -11.72 18.52 14.43
N THR A 12 -11.05 19.66 14.34
CA THR A 12 -11.60 21.00 14.62
C THR A 12 -11.48 21.81 13.33
N PRO A 13 -12.50 22.59 12.93
CA PRO A 13 -12.41 23.37 11.70
C PRO A 13 -11.40 24.51 11.91
N PRO A 14 -10.59 24.86 10.90
CA PRO A 14 -9.68 26.01 11.02
C PRO A 14 -10.45 27.32 11.18
N HIS A 15 -11.67 27.40 10.62
CA HIS A 15 -12.60 28.52 10.74
C HIS A 15 -14.05 28.02 10.75
N GLY A 16 -14.93 28.65 11.54
CA GLY A 16 -16.37 28.37 11.55
C GLY A 16 -16.77 27.12 12.36
N LEU A 17 -17.97 26.59 12.07
CA LEU A 17 -18.51 25.35 12.64
C LEU A 17 -18.76 24.33 11.52
N PHE A 18 -18.60 23.05 11.82
CA PHE A 18 -19.08 21.98 10.96
C PHE A 18 -20.61 22.00 10.90
N LEU A 19 -21.14 21.76 9.71
CA LEU A 19 -22.56 21.48 9.53
C LEU A 19 -22.83 20.04 9.95
N PRO A 20 -24.05 19.68 10.39
CA PRO A 20 -24.37 18.30 10.75
C PRO A 20 -24.10 17.28 9.64
N THR A 21 -24.12 17.72 8.38
CA THR A 21 -23.86 16.88 7.20
C THR A 21 -22.42 16.96 6.69
N SER A 22 -21.54 17.74 7.33
CA SER A 22 -20.14 17.87 6.90
C SER A 22 -19.51 16.48 6.76
N PHE A 23 -18.91 16.22 5.59
CA PHE A 23 -18.23 14.97 5.23
C PHE A 23 -19.10 13.72 5.08
N SER A 24 -20.42 13.81 5.26
CA SER A 24 -21.32 12.65 5.16
C SER A 24 -21.35 12.06 3.73
N GLU A 25 -21.13 12.90 2.72
CA GLU A 25 -21.02 12.53 1.30
C GLU A 25 -19.79 11.66 0.98
N HIS A 26 -18.80 11.63 1.89
CA HIS A 26 -17.58 10.85 1.76
C HIS A 26 -17.65 9.50 2.48
N ILE A 27 -18.73 9.21 3.22
CA ILE A 27 -18.92 7.90 3.85
C ILE A 27 -18.92 6.81 2.76
N GLY A 28 -18.14 5.76 2.99
CA GLY A 28 -17.88 4.67 2.05
C GLY A 28 -16.78 4.94 1.02
N ARG A 29 -16.16 6.13 1.03
CA ARG A 29 -15.08 6.50 0.10
C ARG A 29 -13.71 6.39 0.75
N GLN A 30 -12.70 6.17 -0.08
CA GLN A 30 -11.31 6.27 0.34
C GLN A 30 -10.96 7.74 0.64
N VAL A 31 -10.23 7.97 1.72
CA VAL A 31 -9.83 9.30 2.19
C VAL A 31 -8.35 9.33 2.54
N ARG A 32 -7.72 10.50 2.45
CA ARG A 32 -6.38 10.73 2.99
C ARG A 32 -6.52 11.56 4.26
N VAL A 33 -6.01 11.05 5.37
CA VAL A 33 -6.04 11.77 6.65
C VAL A 33 -4.61 12.00 7.11
N GLN A 34 -4.31 13.26 7.45
CA GLN A 34 -3.00 13.62 7.96
C GLN A 34 -2.69 12.86 9.26
N GLY A 35 -1.49 12.30 9.36
CA GLY A 35 -1.06 11.51 10.51
C GLY A 35 -1.42 10.03 10.45
N LEU A 36 -2.24 9.61 9.47
CA LEU A 36 -2.36 8.19 9.11
C LEU A 36 -1.32 7.82 8.04
N ASP A 37 -0.87 6.57 8.08
CA ASP A 37 0.10 6.05 7.11
C ASP A 37 -0.55 5.89 5.74
N HIS A 38 -0.20 6.78 4.80
CA HIS A 38 -0.72 6.83 3.44
C HIS A 38 -0.57 5.53 2.64
N ARG A 39 0.24 4.57 3.11
CA ARG A 39 0.36 3.25 2.50
C ARG A 39 -0.85 2.36 2.77
N TYR A 40 -1.68 2.68 3.75
CA TYR A 40 -2.88 1.92 4.07
C TYR A 40 -4.09 2.49 3.35
N GLU A 41 -5.04 1.63 2.99
CA GLU A 41 -6.33 2.07 2.50
C GLU A 41 -7.17 2.55 3.67
N HIS A 42 -7.53 3.83 3.67
CA HIS A 42 -8.40 4.43 4.67
C HIS A 42 -9.75 4.73 4.06
N THR A 43 -10.81 4.11 4.56
CA THR A 43 -12.19 4.37 4.14
C THR A 43 -12.92 5.09 5.27
N LEU A 44 -13.59 6.20 4.99
CA LEU A 44 -14.45 6.86 5.96
C LEU A 44 -15.74 6.05 6.13
N THR A 45 -16.02 5.56 7.33
CA THR A 45 -17.21 4.73 7.61
C THR A 45 -18.24 5.44 8.49
N GLY A 46 -17.85 6.53 9.17
CA GLY A 46 -18.76 7.28 10.01
C GLY A 46 -18.29 8.70 10.25
N VAL A 47 -19.26 9.59 10.49
CA VAL A 47 -19.02 10.97 10.87
C VAL A 47 -20.00 11.33 11.99
N GLN A 48 -19.48 11.96 13.04
CA GLN A 48 -20.29 12.51 14.12
C GLN A 48 -19.82 13.93 14.41
N VAL A 49 -20.65 14.90 14.07
CA VAL A 49 -20.42 16.31 14.43
C VAL A 49 -20.94 16.53 15.85
N ALA A 50 -20.15 17.21 16.69
CA ALA A 50 -20.55 17.58 18.04
C ALA A 50 -21.70 18.59 18.01
N ASP A 51 -22.52 18.63 19.06
CA ASP A 51 -23.70 19.52 19.13
C ASP A 51 -23.36 21.00 18.99
N ASP A 52 -22.15 21.39 19.41
CA ASP A 52 -21.61 22.73 19.28
C ASP A 52 -21.12 23.08 17.87
N GLY A 53 -21.07 22.10 16.95
CA GLY A 53 -20.49 22.22 15.62
C GLY A 53 -18.99 22.46 15.60
N ALA A 54 -18.32 22.57 16.75
CA ALA A 54 -16.92 22.96 16.84
C ALA A 54 -15.98 21.78 16.55
N ARG A 55 -16.50 20.55 16.60
CA ARG A 55 -15.71 19.33 16.37
C ARG A 55 -16.47 18.33 15.52
N ALA A 56 -15.74 17.58 14.72
CA ALA A 56 -16.25 16.40 14.04
C ALA A 56 -15.36 15.20 14.38
N THR A 57 -15.99 14.07 14.61
CA THR A 57 -15.36 12.79 14.86
C THR A 57 -15.56 11.92 13.63
N LEU A 58 -14.46 11.54 12.99
CA LEU A 58 -14.44 10.68 11.81
C LEU A 58 -14.09 9.25 12.24
N THR A 59 -14.88 8.28 11.81
CA THR A 59 -14.56 6.86 11.95
C THR A 59 -13.94 6.38 10.64
N ILE A 60 -12.69 5.96 10.71
CA ILE A 60 -11.88 5.52 9.58
C ILE A 60 -11.64 4.02 9.71
N GLN A 61 -12.04 3.28 8.70
CA GLN A 61 -11.65 1.89 8.53
C GLN A 61 -10.33 1.83 7.77
N THR A 62 -9.32 1.22 8.38
CA THR A 62 -7.99 1.07 7.79
C THR A 62 -7.76 -0.38 7.40
N ARG A 63 -7.35 -0.58 6.15
CA ARG A 63 -6.93 -1.89 5.62
C ARG A 63 -5.46 -1.84 5.23
N PRO A 64 -4.68 -2.90 5.56
CA PRO A 64 -3.30 -3.00 5.10
C PRO A 64 -3.26 -2.95 3.56
N PRO A 65 -2.22 -2.34 2.98
CA PRO A 65 -2.07 -2.31 1.53
C PRO A 65 -2.14 -3.72 0.97
N HIS A 66 -2.81 -3.86 -0.16
CA HIS A 66 -2.72 -5.08 -0.96
C HIS A 66 -1.34 -5.25 -1.63
N ARG A 67 -0.45 -4.24 -1.52
CA ARG A 67 0.83 -4.15 -2.22
C ARG A 67 2.02 -4.31 -1.28
N ILE A 68 2.99 -5.12 -1.69
CA ILE A 68 4.23 -5.38 -0.94
C ILE A 68 5.26 -4.31 -1.34
N GLU A 69 5.74 -3.52 -0.39
CA GLU A 69 6.84 -2.59 -0.64
C GLU A 69 8.19 -3.30 -0.53
N VAL A 70 8.85 -3.51 -1.67
CA VAL A 70 10.04 -4.39 -1.75
C VAL A 70 11.20 -3.85 -0.90
N GLN A 71 11.37 -2.52 -0.83
CA GLN A 71 12.47 -1.91 -0.08
C GLN A 71 12.25 -1.92 1.44
N HIS A 72 11.02 -2.10 1.93
CA HIS A 72 10.68 -1.97 3.36
C HIS A 72 10.26 -3.27 4.05
N TYR A 73 10.19 -4.40 3.35
CA TYR A 73 9.93 -5.70 3.99
C TYR A 73 11.18 -6.28 4.68
N LEU A 74 11.59 -5.62 5.77
CA LEU A 74 12.54 -6.15 6.74
C LEU A 74 11.78 -6.72 7.95
N ALA A 75 11.63 -8.05 7.97
CA ALA A 75 11.33 -8.92 9.13
C ALA A 75 9.91 -8.75 9.77
N VAL A 76 9.20 -9.69 10.40
CA VAL A 76 9.37 -11.06 10.93
C VAL A 76 7.96 -11.68 10.92
N LEU A 77 7.79 -12.92 10.44
CA LEU A 77 6.76 -13.86 10.91
C LEU A 77 7.28 -15.29 10.65
N ASN A 78 7.23 -16.13 11.68
CA ASN A 78 7.86 -17.45 11.78
C ASN A 78 7.55 -18.41 10.61
N ASP A 79 8.55 -19.24 10.28
CA ASP A 79 8.51 -20.54 9.58
C ASP A 79 8.42 -20.61 8.05
N ALA A 80 8.46 -19.49 7.31
CA ALA A 80 8.61 -19.54 5.83
C ALA A 80 10.08 -19.31 5.40
N PRO A 81 10.64 -20.10 4.46
CA PRO A 81 11.99 -19.87 3.95
C PRO A 81 12.03 -18.53 3.20
N HIS A 82 12.85 -17.61 3.69
CA HIS A 82 13.05 -16.32 3.06
C HIS A 82 13.57 -16.47 1.62
N ALA A 83 12.98 -15.74 0.68
CA ALA A 83 13.45 -15.62 -0.70
C ALA A 83 14.29 -14.34 -0.86
N ASN A 84 15.48 -14.46 -1.46
CA ASN A 84 16.21 -13.28 -1.94
C ASN A 84 15.61 -12.89 -3.29
N ILE A 85 15.11 -11.67 -3.41
CA ILE A 85 14.42 -11.19 -4.60
C ILE A 85 15.20 -10.06 -5.23
N ARG A 86 15.51 -10.20 -6.52
CA ARG A 86 16.04 -9.12 -7.36
C ARG A 86 14.95 -8.63 -8.31
N VAL A 87 14.64 -7.35 -8.24
CA VAL A 87 13.63 -6.69 -9.06
C VAL A 87 14.30 -5.96 -10.22
N VAL A 88 13.83 -6.24 -11.42
CA VAL A 88 14.35 -5.67 -12.66
C VAL A 88 13.21 -5.09 -13.49
N HIS A 89 13.44 -3.92 -14.10
CA HIS A 89 12.47 -3.31 -15.02
C HIS A 89 12.34 -4.16 -16.29
N ALA A 90 11.12 -4.55 -16.66
CA ALA A 90 10.87 -5.50 -17.74
C ALA A 90 11.39 -5.02 -19.11
N ASP A 91 11.26 -3.72 -19.39
CA ASP A 91 11.58 -3.19 -20.73
C ASP A 91 13.03 -2.67 -20.86
N THR A 92 13.71 -2.36 -19.75
CA THR A 92 15.06 -1.76 -19.77
C THR A 92 16.13 -2.71 -19.23
N GLY A 93 15.74 -3.73 -18.46
CA GLY A 93 16.68 -4.61 -17.78
C GLY A 93 17.40 -3.96 -16.59
N GLU A 94 17.03 -2.73 -16.21
CA GLU A 94 17.62 -2.02 -15.07
C GLU A 94 17.22 -2.69 -13.75
N GLN A 95 18.21 -2.95 -12.88
CA GLN A 95 17.93 -3.41 -11.52
C GLN A 95 17.38 -2.25 -10.69
N LEU A 96 16.16 -2.42 -10.19
CA LEU A 96 15.46 -1.37 -9.44
C LEU A 96 15.57 -1.55 -7.93
N ALA A 97 15.59 -2.79 -7.45
CA ALA A 97 15.67 -3.12 -6.03
C ALA A 97 16.18 -4.54 -5.79
N GLU A 98 16.65 -4.79 -4.57
CA GLU A 98 16.95 -6.13 -4.05
C GLU A 98 16.48 -6.22 -2.59
N ALA A 99 15.84 -7.32 -2.22
CA ALA A 99 15.27 -7.50 -0.89
C ALA A 99 15.19 -8.97 -0.49
N ARG A 100 15.09 -9.24 0.82
CA ARG A 100 14.87 -10.58 1.35
C ARG A 100 13.45 -10.69 1.91
N LEU A 101 12.55 -11.30 1.15
CA LEU A 101 11.13 -11.44 1.51
C LEU A 101 10.84 -12.78 2.18
N HIS A 102 9.73 -12.86 2.93
CA HIS A 102 9.26 -14.11 3.55
C HIS A 102 8.65 -15.10 2.55
N ALA A 103 8.30 -14.62 1.37
CA ALA A 103 7.71 -15.43 0.31
C ALA A 103 8.16 -14.90 -1.06
N PRO A 104 8.23 -15.78 -2.07
CA PRO A 104 8.45 -15.34 -3.44
C PRO A 104 7.27 -14.52 -3.94
N LEU A 105 7.56 -13.62 -4.88
CA LEU A 105 6.54 -12.86 -5.59
C LEU A 105 5.97 -13.69 -6.73
N ALA A 106 4.66 -13.62 -6.91
CA ALA A 106 3.94 -14.26 -8.01
C ALA A 106 3.75 -13.28 -9.19
N VAL A 107 3.63 -13.81 -10.40
CA VAL A 107 3.18 -13.02 -11.56
C VAL A 107 1.80 -12.43 -11.28
N GLY A 108 1.62 -11.14 -11.61
CA GLY A 108 0.43 -10.36 -11.31
C GLY A 108 0.44 -9.70 -9.93
N ALA A 109 1.40 -9.99 -9.06
CA ALA A 109 1.52 -9.31 -7.78
C ALA A 109 1.82 -7.81 -7.98
N GLU A 110 1.17 -6.97 -7.20
CA GLU A 110 1.46 -5.53 -7.16
C GLU A 110 2.47 -5.23 -6.06
N VAL A 111 3.51 -4.48 -6.42
CA VAL A 111 4.63 -4.14 -5.55
C VAL A 111 4.94 -2.66 -5.64
N LEU A 112 5.53 -2.11 -4.57
CA LEU A 112 6.10 -0.76 -4.61
C LEU A 112 7.62 -0.87 -4.75
N VAL A 113 8.18 -0.09 -5.68
CA VAL A 113 9.61 0.01 -5.95
C VAL A 113 10.00 1.48 -5.83
N ALA A 114 10.79 1.82 -4.81
CA ALA A 114 11.12 3.21 -4.47
C ALA A 114 9.89 4.13 -4.27
N GLY A 115 8.78 3.55 -3.79
CA GLY A 115 7.50 4.26 -3.61
C GLY A 115 6.56 4.20 -4.82
N ASP A 116 7.05 3.82 -6.01
CA ASP A 116 6.26 3.79 -7.22
C ASP A 116 5.58 2.42 -7.44
N PRO A 117 4.29 2.39 -7.82
CA PRO A 117 3.57 1.14 -8.01
C PRO A 117 3.96 0.42 -9.29
N HIS A 118 4.20 -0.87 -9.16
CA HIS A 118 4.56 -1.78 -10.24
C HIS A 118 3.77 -3.09 -10.16
N THR A 119 3.65 -3.80 -11.28
CA THR A 119 3.12 -5.16 -11.36
C THR A 119 4.21 -6.13 -11.81
N VAL A 120 4.32 -7.27 -11.14
CA VAL A 120 5.20 -8.37 -11.54
C VAL A 120 4.65 -9.01 -12.81
N VAL A 121 5.43 -8.97 -13.89
CA VAL A 121 5.06 -9.55 -15.19
C VAL A 121 5.74 -10.89 -15.45
N GLU A 122 6.88 -11.13 -14.80
CA GLU A 122 7.60 -12.40 -14.88
C GLU A 122 8.28 -12.69 -13.54
N ALA A 123 8.38 -13.96 -13.18
CA ALA A 123 9.08 -14.42 -11.99
C ALA A 123 9.78 -15.75 -12.27
N GLY A 124 11.05 -15.87 -11.88
CA GLY A 124 11.85 -17.06 -12.11
C GLY A 124 12.96 -17.23 -11.08
N TRP A 125 13.62 -18.39 -11.12
CA TRP A 125 14.71 -18.74 -10.19
C TRP A 125 15.94 -19.13 -11.00
N PRO A 126 16.72 -18.15 -11.50
CA PRO A 126 17.82 -18.43 -12.42
C PRO A 126 18.94 -19.30 -11.80
N SER A 127 19.03 -19.32 -10.47
CA SER A 127 19.95 -20.19 -9.73
C SER A 127 19.46 -21.63 -9.58
N ARG A 128 18.23 -21.96 -9.96
CA ARG A 128 17.67 -23.31 -9.82
C ARG A 128 17.77 -24.09 -11.12
N ASP A 129 18.13 -25.35 -10.98
CA ASP A 129 18.09 -26.31 -12.08
C ASP A 129 16.62 -26.52 -12.51
N PRO A 130 16.30 -26.40 -13.82
CA PRO A 130 14.93 -26.41 -14.30
C PRO A 130 14.26 -27.79 -14.21
N ASP A 131 15.04 -28.87 -14.20
CA ASP A 131 14.54 -30.25 -14.19
C ASP A 131 14.28 -30.76 -12.77
N THR A 132 15.12 -30.32 -11.82
CA THR A 132 15.12 -30.81 -10.44
C THR A 132 14.62 -29.78 -9.43
N GLY A 133 14.61 -28.49 -9.78
CA GLY A 133 14.28 -27.38 -8.89
C GLY A 133 15.31 -27.12 -7.78
N ALA A 134 16.43 -27.84 -7.79
CA ALA A 134 17.51 -27.69 -6.82
C ALA A 134 18.29 -26.40 -7.07
N SER A 135 18.67 -25.70 -6.00
CA SER A 135 19.54 -24.52 -6.13
C SER A 135 20.96 -24.96 -6.47
N THR A 136 21.56 -24.33 -7.48
CA THR A 136 22.93 -24.56 -7.94
C THR A 136 23.90 -23.49 -7.42
N ALA A 137 23.40 -22.51 -6.69
CA ALA A 137 24.17 -21.41 -6.12
C ALA A 137 24.15 -21.44 -4.59
N ASP A 138 25.12 -20.76 -3.98
CA ASP A 138 25.19 -20.57 -2.52
C ASP A 138 24.00 -19.77 -1.97
N VAL A 139 23.37 -18.95 -2.82
CA VAL A 139 22.21 -18.14 -2.50
C VAL A 139 21.11 -18.41 -3.52
N ASP A 140 19.98 -18.91 -3.04
CA ASP A 140 18.80 -19.11 -3.85
C ASP A 140 18.07 -17.77 -4.05
N GLN A 141 18.09 -17.25 -5.29
CA GLN A 141 17.55 -15.93 -5.64
C GLN A 141 16.41 -16.05 -6.65
N GLN A 142 15.28 -15.43 -6.34
CA GLN A 142 14.19 -15.18 -7.27
C GLN A 142 14.48 -13.90 -8.06
N LEU A 143 14.42 -14.00 -9.38
CA LEU A 143 14.42 -12.86 -10.29
C LEU A 143 12.98 -12.52 -10.65
N VAL A 144 12.60 -11.25 -10.53
CA VAL A 144 11.29 -10.77 -10.98
C VAL A 144 11.42 -9.59 -11.94
N LEU A 145 10.63 -9.62 -13.01
CA LEU A 145 10.47 -8.51 -13.92
C LEU A 145 9.19 -7.76 -13.57
N VAL A 146 9.28 -6.43 -13.53
CA VAL A 146 8.15 -5.56 -13.18
C VAL A 146 7.90 -4.49 -14.24
N ARG A 147 6.66 -4.00 -14.30
CA ARG A 147 6.26 -2.83 -15.09
C ARG A 147 5.53 -1.81 -14.21
N PRO A 148 5.68 -0.49 -14.47
CA PRO A 148 4.92 0.52 -13.76
C PRO A 148 3.41 0.30 -13.93
N VAL A 149 2.66 0.48 -12.85
CA VAL A 149 1.20 0.62 -12.93
C VAL A 149 0.93 2.06 -13.36
N LEU A 150 0.38 2.24 -14.56
CA LEU A 150 -0.18 3.52 -14.95
C LEU A 150 -1.31 3.86 -13.96
N GLU A 151 -1.03 4.78 -13.02
CA GLU A 151 -2.06 5.27 -12.13
C GLU A 151 -3.21 5.86 -12.94
N LEU A 152 -4.43 5.38 -12.70
CA LEU A 152 -5.60 6.18 -13.00
C LEU A 152 -5.51 7.41 -12.08
N PRO A 153 -5.72 8.63 -12.61
CA PRO A 153 -5.44 9.85 -11.86
C PRO A 153 -6.19 9.85 -10.52
N ASP A 154 -5.45 10.09 -9.44
CA ASP A 154 -6.01 10.33 -8.12
C ASP A 154 -6.99 11.50 -8.18
N VAL A 155 -8.20 11.29 -7.66
CA VAL A 155 -9.11 12.41 -7.40
C VAL A 155 -8.62 13.12 -6.15
N GLN A 156 -7.86 14.19 -6.33
CA GLN A 156 -7.41 15.06 -5.26
C GLN A 156 -8.49 16.12 -4.98
N PHE A 157 -8.86 16.31 -3.72
CA PHE A 157 -9.76 17.38 -3.31
C PHE A 157 -8.94 18.52 -2.73
N ASP A 158 -9.03 19.70 -3.35
CA ASP A 158 -8.64 20.94 -2.68
C ASP A 158 -9.80 21.38 -1.78
N LEU A 159 -9.49 21.63 -0.51
CA LEU A 159 -10.40 22.34 0.37
C LEU A 159 -10.62 23.74 -0.24
N PRO A 160 -11.86 24.22 -0.41
CA PRO A 160 -12.10 25.51 -1.02
C PRO A 160 -11.38 26.61 -0.24
N ALA A 161 -10.47 27.32 -0.90
CA ALA A 161 -9.95 28.60 -0.42
C ALA A 161 -11.12 29.58 -0.41
N GLY A 162 -11.56 29.99 0.78
CA GLY A 162 -12.78 30.76 0.97
C GLY A 162 -12.78 32.11 0.23
N SER A 163 -13.85 32.35 -0.51
CA SER A 163 -14.39 33.66 -0.88
C SER A 163 -15.40 34.14 0.14
#